data_AF-A0AAE4D1U5-F1
#
_entry.id   AF-A0AAE4D1U5-F1
#
_cell.length_a   1.000
_cell.length_b   1.000
_cell.length_c   1.000
_cell.angle_alpha   90.00
_cell.angle_beta   90.00
_cell.angle_gamma   90.00
#
_symmetry.space_group_name_H-M   'P 1'
#
loop_
_entity.id
_entity.type
_entity.pdbx_description
1 polymer ?
#
loop_
_entity_poly.entity_id
_entity_poly.type
_entity_poly.pdbx_seq_one_letter_code
_entity_poly.pdbx_strand_id
1 'polypeptide(L)' 'MEEWKRAALRRAIVPLVLIVAGAVVASVTSDTAQAVGFGIFGVGCVGAVSLFFLEVGYSEDRARAAERREREGGGRS' A
#
# COMPACT_ATOMS: atom_id res chain seq x y z
N MET A 1 -3.09 15.33 -10.73
CA MET A 1 -3.22 14.28 -9.69
C MET A 1 -2.94 14.94 -8.35
N GLU A 2 -3.91 14.92 -7.43
CA GLU A 2 -3.74 15.46 -6.07
C GLU A 2 -2.52 14.85 -5.36
N GLU A 3 -1.84 15.62 -4.52
CA GLU A 3 -0.53 15.23 -3.96
C GLU A 3 -0.58 13.90 -3.17
N TRP A 4 -1.70 13.60 -2.53
CA TRP A 4 -1.89 12.33 -1.81
C TRP A 4 -1.85 11.12 -2.75
N LYS A 5 -2.36 11.25 -3.99
CA LYS A 5 -2.30 10.17 -5.00
C LYS A 5 -0.85 9.90 -5.43
N ARG A 6 -0.02 10.94 -5.54
CA ARG A 6 1.41 10.78 -5.87
C ARG A 6 2.17 10.10 -4.74
N ALA A 7 1.86 10.42 -3.49
CA ALA A 7 2.47 9.78 -2.32
C ALA A 7 2.06 8.31 -2.21
N ALA A 8 0.77 7.99 -2.41
CA ALA A 8 0.27 6.62 -2.45
C ALA A 8 0.92 5.82 -3.59
N LEU A 9 0.97 6.39 -4.80
CA LEU A 9 1.60 5.75 -5.95
C LEU A 9 3.09 5.45 -5.70
N ARG A 10 3.85 6.39 -5.14
CA ARG A 10 5.27 6.17 -4.80
C ARG A 10 5.46 5.02 -3.82
N ARG A 11 4.58 4.88 -2.83
CA ARG A 11 4.62 3.79 -1.85
C ARG A 11 4.32 2.43 -2.48
N ALA A 12 3.44 2.40 -3.48
CA ALA A 12 3.09 1.17 -4.20
C ALA A 12 4.19 0.67 -5.15
N ILE A 13 5.13 1.52 -5.58
CA ILE A 13 6.21 1.12 -6.50
C ILE A 13 7.07 0.00 -5.89
N VAL A 14 7.48 0.14 -4.63
CA VAL A 14 8.36 -0.83 -3.97
C VAL A 14 7.75 -2.24 -3.92
N PRO A 15 6.56 -2.46 -3.35
CA PRO A 15 5.96 -3.80 -3.33
C PRO A 15 5.66 -4.32 -4.74
N LEU A 16 5.26 -3.46 -5.68
CA LEU A 16 5.06 -3.88 -7.06
C LEU A 16 6.36 -4.41 -7.70
N VAL A 17 7.47 -3.70 -7.49
CA VAL A 17 8.79 -4.15 -7.98
C VAL A 17 9.18 -5.48 -7.33
N LEU A 18 8.95 -5.66 -6.03
CA LEU A 18 9.24 -6.92 -5.34
C LEU A 18 8.38 -8.08 -5.88
N ILE A 19 7.09 -7.85 -6.12
CA ILE A 19 6.19 -8.85 -6.71
C ILE A 19 6.71 -9.27 -8.09
N VAL A 20 6.99 -8.32 -8.98
CA VAL A 20 7.46 -8.64 -10.34
C VAL A 20 8.83 -9.32 -10.30
N ALA A 21 9.78 -8.79 -9.54
CA ALA A 21 11.11 -9.37 -9.44
C ALA A 21 11.08 -10.78 -8.84
N GLY A 22 10.32 -10.98 -7.75
CA GLY A 22 10.15 -12.29 -7.12
C GLY A 22 9.49 -13.30 -8.05
N ALA A 23 8.44 -12.90 -8.76
CA ALA A 23 7.78 -13.73 -9.75
C ALA A 23 8.72 -14.14 -10.89
N VAL A 24 9.50 -13.19 -11.43
CA VAL A 24 10.48 -13.49 -12.48
C VAL A 24 11.52 -14.49 -11.98
N VAL A 25 12.13 -14.25 -10.82
CA VAL A 25 13.14 -15.16 -10.23
C VAL A 25 12.56 -16.55 -10.01
N ALA A 26 11.37 -16.66 -9.40
CA ALA A 26 10.72 -17.94 -9.15
C ALA A 26 10.38 -18.72 -10.43
N SER A 27 10.16 -18.00 -11.54
CA SER A 27 9.77 -18.59 -12.84
C SER A 27 10.97 -19.07 -13.68
N VAL A 28 12.15 -18.45 -13.51
CA VAL A 28 13.32 -18.72 -14.36
C VAL A 28 14.45 -19.46 -13.65
N THR A 29 14.31 -19.76 -12.35
CA THR A 29 15.32 -20.44 -11.54
C THR A 29 14.78 -21.73 -10.91
N SER A 30 15.65 -22.53 -10.28
CA SER A 30 15.31 -23.79 -9.60
C SER A 30 15.94 -23.87 -8.21
N ASP A 31 15.55 -24.87 -7.43
CA ASP A 31 16.06 -25.17 -6.08
C ASP A 31 15.96 -23.97 -5.12
N THR A 32 17.06 -23.65 -4.43
CA THR A 32 17.11 -22.57 -3.44
C THR A 32 16.80 -21.20 -4.04
N ALA A 33 17.24 -20.94 -5.28
CA ALA A 33 16.97 -19.67 -5.95
C ALA A 33 15.47 -19.47 -6.21
N GLN A 34 14.77 -20.55 -6.58
CA GLN A 34 13.33 -20.52 -6.75
C GLN A 34 12.61 -20.24 -5.42
N ALA A 35 13.03 -20.89 -4.33
CA ALA A 35 12.48 -20.66 -3.00
C ALA A 35 12.67 -19.19 -2.55
N VAL A 36 13.84 -18.61 -2.81
CA VAL A 36 14.11 -17.19 -2.56
C VAL A 36 13.20 -16.28 -3.41
N GLY A 37 12.98 -16.62 -4.68
CA GLY A 37 12.04 -15.92 -5.56
C GLY A 37 10.62 -15.86 -4.99
N PHE A 38 10.10 -17.00 -4.53
CA PHE A 38 8.80 -17.05 -3.86
C PHE A 38 8.78 -16.25 -2.55
N GLY A 39 9.87 -16.26 -1.78
CA GLY A 39 10.00 -15.43 -0.59
C GLY A 39 9.89 -13.93 -0.90
N ILE A 40 10.61 -13.45 -1.91
CA ILE A 40 10.57 -12.05 -2.35
C ILE A 40 9.16 -11.69 -2.86
N PHE A 41 8.55 -12.55 -3.66
CA PHE A 41 7.18 -12.39 -4.15
C PHE A 41 6.20 -12.25 -2.98
N GLY A 42 6.29 -13.14 -1.98
CA GLY A 42 5.45 -13.12 -0.79
C GLY A 42 5.59 -11.81 0.01
N VAL A 43 6.81 -11.33 0.22
CA VAL A 43 7.06 -10.04 0.89
C VAL A 43 6.42 -8.88 0.12
N GLY A 44 6.53 -8.88 -1.21
CA GLY A 44 5.86 -7.89 -2.05
C GLY A 44 4.34 -7.91 -1.89
N CYS A 45 3.72 -9.10 -1.89
CA CYS A 45 2.29 -9.27 -1.66
C CYS A 45 1.84 -8.78 -0.27
N VAL A 46 2.58 -9.13 0.78
CA VAL A 46 2.29 -8.63 2.14
C VAL A 46 2.37 -7.10 2.17
N GLY A 47 3.41 -6.51 1.58
CA GLY A 47 3.54 -5.07 1.47
C GLY A 47 2.37 -4.42 0.72
N ALA A 48 1.89 -5.02 -0.36
CA ALA A 48 0.72 -4.54 -1.11
C ALA A 48 -0.56 -4.56 -0.26
N VAL A 49 -0.80 -5.65 0.48
CA VAL A 49 -1.95 -5.76 1.39
C VAL A 49 -1.86 -4.76 2.54
N SER A 50 -0.67 -4.58 3.14
CA SER A 50 -0.47 -3.58 4.19
C SER A 50 -0.76 -2.16 3.70
N LEU A 51 -0.37 -1.82 2.46
CA LEU A 51 -0.70 -0.53 1.86
C LEU A 51 -2.20 -0.36 1.61
N PHE A 52 -2.89 -1.43 1.21
CA PHE A 52 -4.34 -1.40 1.06
C PHE A 52 -5.02 -1.03 2.38
N PHE A 53 -4.66 -1.69 3.48
CA PHE A 53 -5.19 -1.33 4.81
C PHE A 53 -4.80 0.08 5.25
N LEU A 54 -3.59 0.53 4.93
CA LEU A 54 -3.16 1.90 5.22
C LEU A 54 -4.04 2.94 4.49
N GLU A 55 -4.38 2.69 3.23
CA GLU A 55 -5.24 3.57 2.43
C GLU A 55 -6.66 3.62 3.00
N VAL A 56 -7.20 2.48 3.43
CA VAL A 56 -8.49 2.39 4.12
C VAL A 56 -8.47 3.21 5.41
N GLY A 57 -7.44 3.03 6.26
CA GLY A 57 -7.29 3.79 7.51
C GLY A 57 -7.23 5.30 7.27
N TYR A 58 -6.47 5.75 6.26
CA TYR A 58 -6.45 7.17 5.90
C TYR A 58 -7.79 7.69 5.36
N SER A 59 -8.58 6.84 4.72
CA SER A 59 -9.92 7.22 4.26
C SER A 59 -10.85 7.45 5.44
N GLU A 60 -10.84 6.56 6.43
CA GLU A 60 -11.63 6.71 7.65
C GLU A 60 -11.21 7.95 8.47
N ASP A 61 -9.91 8.19 8.61
CA ASP A 61 -9.41 9.36 9.32
C ASP A 61 -9.81 10.68 8.66
N ARG A 62 -9.84 10.74 7.31
CA ARG A 62 -10.34 11.91 6.58
C ARG A 62 -11.83 12.15 6.83
N ALA A 63 -12.65 11.09 6.87
CA ALA A 63 -14.07 11.20 7.18
C ALA A 63 -14.28 11.74 8.60
N ARG A 64 -13.55 11.23 9.59
CA ARG A 64 -13.61 11.73 10.97
C ARG A 64 -13.15 13.18 11.10
N ALA A 65 -12.12 13.57 10.35
CA ALA A 65 -11.66 14.96 10.34
C ALA A 65 -12.71 15.91 9.74
N ALA A 66 -13.46 15.48 8.72
CA ALA A 66 -14.57 16.25 8.16
C ALA A 66 -15.71 16.41 9.20
N GLU A 67 -16.13 15.32 9.84
CA GLU A 67 -17.17 15.35 10.89
C GLU A 67 -16.79 16.28 12.07
N ARG A 68 -15.52 16.27 12.50
CA ARG A 68 -15.05 17.18 13.55
C ARG A 68 -15.17 18.65 13.14
N ARG A 69 -14.78 18.98 11.90
CA ARG A 69 -14.91 20.35 11.36
C ARG A 69 -16.36 20.81 11.28
N GLU A 70 -17.28 19.92 10.90
CA GLU A 70 -18.71 20.23 10.87
C GLU A 70 -19.26 20.53 12.26
N ARG A 71 -18.88 19.73 13.27
CA ARG A 71 -19.28 19.95 14.67
C ARG A 71 -18.73 21.24 15.26
N GLU A 72 -17.47 21.57 14.97
CA GLU A 72 -16.82 22.80 15.42
C GLU A 72 -17.40 24.05 14.71
N GLY A 73 -17.80 23.91 13.45
CA GLY A 73 -18.47 24.97 12.68
C GLY A 73 -19.90 25.26 13.15
N GLY A 74 -20.64 24.23 13.56
CA GLY A 74 -22.03 24.33 14.05
C GLY A 74 -22.18 24.82 15.50
N GLY A 75 -21.10 24.83 16.30
CA GLY A 75 -21.13 25.28 17.70
C GLY A 75 -21.00 26.80 17.91
N ARG A 76 -20.97 27.62 16.85
CA ARG A 76 -20.78 29.08 16.91
C ARG A 76 -21.99 29.90 16.43
N SER A 77 -23.17 29.32 16.33
CA SER A 77 -24.43 30.02 16.03
C SER A 77 -25.30 30.17 17.26
#